data_AF-A0A1I7RRV5-F1
#
_entry.id   AF-A0A1I7RRV5-F1
#
_cell.length_a   1.000
_cell.length_b   1.000
_cell.length_c   1.000
_cell.angle_alpha   90.00
_cell.angle_beta   90.00
_cell.angle_gamma   90.00
#
_symmetry.space_group_name_H-M   'P 1'
#
loop_
_entity.id
_entity.type
_entity.pdbx_description
1 polymer ?
#
loop_
_entity_poly.entity_id
_entity_poly.type
_entity_poly.pdbx_seq_one_letter_code
_entity_poly.pdbx_strand_id
1 'polypeptide(L)'
;MSEVRILWFYLLTKYVLAEVLVKESTFDNVQFTKIVFYDNTTLFDDISYLDKVVQDFALSKSSNPSEGNVTEVPDSLFLDLLLIADLSMYHKFKELYPYNSNSAYFALQDYLRVIFDQLYSIYYRLIFFEKTRVFLRLAGTLPIFRVDDCPLQRVNTFNLSEYDNSTDIFGVPNFSPIDALDSVHSIHDWLEEHKALIPQHDHAIVFTRRDLLSQNNESATQGMAYVRAMCRESDSVSVVEDVGGITTVAIAAHEMAHSLGAFHDGSGNSSVCSPSLNFLMAPQTSGNELNQNFGNSFLLSQCSLDHIEEFLRSSDSDCLKKNITTPRPNLTNKRRSKKAGEIFDRTMQCRLAFGQNYGKCSRNDFHYWKVDPCRRLWCQDRKKPRYSTCETKAFLPVMDGTACGIGKWCLRGDCIQNENYMTEECADLRADYCRRFKQGVRRRYCVAKSIKSICCRTCQHYDPDTKKINKLRDKEITRKLIIKEDL
;
A
#
# COMPACT_ATOMS: atom_id res chain seq x y z
N MET A 1 -2.12 -34.21 33.52
CA MET A 1 -3.14 -33.22 33.92
C MET A 1 -2.54 -31.85 33.67
N SER A 2 -3.12 -31.15 32.72
CA SER A 2 -2.70 -29.86 32.17
C SER A 2 -3.11 -28.71 33.09
N GLU A 3 -2.14 -27.96 33.62
CA GLU A 3 -2.40 -26.62 34.16
C GLU A 3 -2.12 -25.60 33.05
N VAL A 4 -3.21 -25.06 32.49
CA VAL A 4 -3.18 -23.85 31.66
C VAL A 4 -3.12 -22.66 32.63
N ARG A 5 -1.98 -21.96 32.72
CA ARG A 5 -1.92 -20.69 33.44
C ARG A 5 -2.28 -19.56 32.49
N ILE A 6 -3.57 -19.24 32.45
CA ILE A 6 -4.10 -18.00 31.86
C ILE A 6 -3.78 -16.86 32.82
N LEU A 7 -2.88 -15.95 32.42
CA LEU A 7 -2.68 -14.69 33.14
C LEU A 7 -3.87 -13.77 32.87
N TRP A 8 -4.86 -13.82 33.76
CA TRP A 8 -5.94 -12.85 33.82
C TRP A 8 -5.45 -11.59 34.52
N PHE A 9 -5.34 -10.48 33.79
CA PHE A 9 -5.32 -9.16 34.43
C PHE A 9 -6.74 -8.61 34.47
N TYR A 10 -7.29 -8.52 35.67
CA TYR A 10 -8.52 -7.79 35.98
C TYR A 10 -8.16 -6.66 36.94
N LEU A 11 -8.44 -5.39 36.56
CA LEU A 11 -9.10 -4.40 37.40
C LEU A 11 -9.37 -3.09 36.61
N LEU A 12 -10.66 -2.89 36.32
CA LEU A 12 -11.39 -1.62 36.27
C LEU A 12 -10.74 -0.42 35.55
N THR A 13 -10.78 -0.40 34.21
CA THR A 13 -11.44 0.61 33.36
C THR A 13 -11.03 0.39 31.89
N LYS A 14 -12.03 0.26 31.00
CA LYS A 14 -12.00 0.23 29.53
C LYS A 14 -10.60 0.25 28.83
N TYR A 15 -9.98 -0.88 28.46
CA TYR A 15 -9.00 -0.94 27.35
C TYR A 15 -8.89 -2.35 26.73
N VAL A 16 -8.47 -2.37 25.47
CA VAL A 16 -8.34 -3.42 24.44
C VAL A 16 -7.99 -4.85 24.92
N LEU A 17 -8.68 -5.86 24.36
CA LEU A 17 -8.28 -7.28 24.45
C LEU A 17 -7.49 -7.69 23.20
N ALA A 18 -6.22 -8.05 23.38
CA ALA A 18 -5.43 -8.77 22.38
C ALA A 18 -5.32 -10.24 22.79
N GLU A 19 -5.79 -11.17 21.95
CA GLU A 19 -5.65 -12.60 22.19
C GLU A 19 -4.38 -13.08 21.48
N VAL A 20 -3.34 -13.41 22.26
CA VAL A 20 -2.06 -13.95 21.78
C VAL A 20 -2.07 -15.46 22.00
N LEU A 21 -2.25 -16.24 20.93
CA LEU A 21 -2.19 -17.69 20.99
C LEU A 21 -0.73 -18.18 20.94
N VAL A 22 -0.23 -18.60 22.10
CA VAL A 22 1.09 -19.25 22.25
C VAL A 22 0.91 -20.75 22.14
N LYS A 23 1.70 -21.41 21.28
CA LYS A 23 1.82 -22.87 21.25
C LYS A 23 3.19 -23.23 21.78
N GLU A 24 3.28 -23.86 22.95
CA GLU A 24 4.56 -24.36 23.46
C GLU A 24 5.09 -25.47 22.54
N SER A 25 6.28 -25.28 21.99
CA SER A 25 7.15 -26.39 21.61
C SER A 25 8.27 -26.46 22.64
N THR A 26 8.42 -27.62 23.28
CA THR A 26 9.54 -27.87 24.18
C THR A 26 10.85 -27.77 23.40
N PHE A 27 11.74 -26.91 23.91
CA PHE A 27 13.06 -26.49 23.41
C PHE A 27 13.09 -25.26 22.47
N ASP A 28 13.49 -24.13 23.06
CA ASP A 28 14.15 -22.95 22.50
C ASP A 28 13.56 -22.17 21.31
N ASN A 29 12.25 -22.22 21.05
CA ASN A 29 11.60 -21.24 20.18
C ASN A 29 10.11 -21.07 20.52
N VAL A 30 9.71 -19.89 21.02
CA VAL A 30 8.30 -19.52 21.15
C VAL A 30 7.79 -19.06 19.78
N GLN A 31 6.89 -19.82 19.15
CA GLN A 31 6.19 -19.38 17.93
C GLN A 31 4.79 -18.85 18.26
N PHE A 32 4.56 -17.57 17.96
CA PHE A 32 3.25 -16.94 17.99
C PHE A 32 2.56 -17.17 16.64
N THR A 33 1.36 -17.74 16.63
CA THR A 33 0.70 -18.14 15.37
C THR A 33 -0.39 -17.18 14.89
N LYS A 34 -0.89 -16.29 15.75
CA LYS A 34 -1.95 -15.35 15.39
C LYS A 34 -2.16 -14.29 16.48
N ILE A 35 -2.29 -13.03 16.09
CA ILE A 35 -2.85 -11.97 16.93
C ILE A 35 -4.25 -11.67 16.38
N VAL A 36 -5.28 -11.81 17.21
CA VAL A 36 -6.68 -11.49 16.86
C VAL A 36 -7.11 -10.27 17.66
N PHE A 37 -7.62 -9.25 16.96
CA PHE A 37 -8.11 -8.00 17.56
C PHE A 37 -9.63 -7.93 17.50
N TYR A 38 -10.24 -7.45 18.58
CA TYR A 38 -11.64 -7.02 18.62
C TYR A 38 -11.66 -5.53 18.87
N ASP A 39 -12.18 -4.74 17.94
CA ASP A 39 -12.20 -3.28 18.09
C ASP A 39 -13.59 -2.77 18.45
N ASN A 40 -13.66 -2.05 19.55
CA ASN A 40 -14.67 -1.02 19.79
C ASN A 40 -14.05 -0.03 20.78
N THR A 41 -13.55 1.07 20.21
CA THR A 41 -12.95 2.27 20.83
C THR A 41 -11.47 2.13 21.20
N THR A 42 -10.58 2.57 20.31
CA THR A 42 -9.14 2.78 20.58
C THR A 42 -8.81 4.28 20.58
N LEU A 43 -8.12 4.76 21.61
CA LEU A 43 -7.52 6.10 21.63
C LEU A 43 -6.29 6.12 20.71
N PHE A 44 -5.89 7.29 20.23
CA PHE A 44 -4.75 7.47 19.30
C PHE A 44 -3.43 6.92 19.89
N ASP A 45 -3.24 7.03 21.21
CA ASP A 45 -2.06 6.52 21.92
C ASP A 45 -1.98 4.98 21.92
N ASP A 46 -3.12 4.29 21.96
CA ASP A 46 -3.19 2.81 21.92
C ASP A 46 -2.74 2.27 20.56
N ILE A 47 -3.08 2.99 19.47
CA ILE A 47 -2.64 2.63 18.11
C ILE A 47 -1.13 2.84 17.98
N SER A 48 -0.59 3.90 18.57
CA SER A 48 0.85 4.14 18.57
C SER A 48 1.64 3.06 19.29
N TYR A 49 1.17 2.68 20.47
CA TYR A 49 1.75 1.57 21.22
C TYR A 49 1.69 0.24 20.45
N LEU A 50 0.56 -0.08 19.80
CA LEU A 50 0.41 -1.35 19.06
C LEU A 50 1.32 -1.43 17.83
N ASP A 51 1.41 -0.36 17.04
CA ASP A 51 2.35 -0.32 15.91
C ASP A 51 3.80 -0.46 16.40
N LYS A 52 4.14 0.15 17.55
CA LYS A 52 5.47 0.05 18.16
C LYS A 52 5.79 -1.39 18.56
N VAL A 53 4.85 -2.06 19.23
CA VAL A 53 5.01 -3.47 19.62
C VAL A 53 5.19 -4.36 18.39
N VAL A 54 4.45 -4.12 17.30
CA VAL A 54 4.61 -4.88 16.04
C VAL A 54 5.97 -4.61 15.40
N GLN A 55 6.42 -3.35 15.37
CA GLN A 55 7.72 -2.96 14.85
C GLN A 55 8.86 -3.59 15.68
N ASP A 56 8.81 -3.49 17.01
CA ASP A 56 9.83 -4.05 17.91
C ASP A 56 9.86 -5.58 17.87
N PHE A 57 8.69 -6.22 17.73
CA PHE A 57 8.58 -7.67 17.51
C PHE A 57 9.25 -8.09 16.20
N ALA A 58 9.00 -7.37 15.10
CA ALA A 58 9.65 -7.64 13.81
C ALA A 58 11.18 -7.48 13.89
N LEU A 59 11.67 -6.62 14.78
CA LEU A 59 13.10 -6.35 14.99
C LEU A 59 13.78 -7.32 15.98
N SER A 60 13.06 -8.27 16.57
CA SER A 60 13.58 -9.22 17.58
C SER A 60 14.32 -8.54 18.76
N LYS A 61 13.90 -7.33 19.15
CA LYS A 61 14.63 -6.55 20.16
C LYS A 61 14.21 -6.90 21.59
N SER A 62 15.24 -7.14 22.41
CA SER A 62 15.30 -6.90 23.85
C SER A 62 16.52 -5.99 24.06
N SER A 63 16.33 -4.67 24.09
CA SER A 63 17.43 -3.76 24.47
C SER A 63 16.92 -2.41 24.93
N ASN A 64 17.41 -1.98 26.09
CA ASN A 64 17.15 -0.69 26.74
C ASN A 64 17.69 0.51 25.93
N PRO A 65 17.08 1.70 26.05
CA PRO A 65 17.56 2.91 25.38
C PRO A 65 18.91 3.35 25.97
N SER A 66 19.79 3.88 25.11
CA SER A 66 21.00 4.57 25.55
C SER A 66 20.73 6.07 25.64
N GLU A 67 21.01 6.66 26.79
CA GLU A 67 20.89 8.10 27.05
C GLU A 67 22.01 8.86 26.33
N GLY A 68 21.65 9.55 25.25
CA GLY A 68 22.44 10.62 24.64
C GLY A 68 21.68 11.93 24.76
N ASN A 69 22.41 13.06 24.84
CA ASN A 69 21.84 14.41 24.97
C ASN A 69 20.73 14.64 23.92
N VAL A 70 19.50 14.72 24.40
CA VAL A 70 18.28 14.78 23.60
C VAL A 70 18.07 16.22 23.14
N THR A 71 18.38 16.53 21.88
CA THR A 71 17.65 17.58 21.18
C THR A 71 16.18 17.15 21.14
N GLU A 72 15.29 17.93 21.74
CA GLU A 72 13.86 17.63 21.85
C GLU A 72 13.24 17.49 20.46
N VAL A 73 13.03 16.26 19.98
CA VAL A 73 12.36 16.01 18.69
C VAL A 73 10.86 16.05 18.93
N PRO A 74 10.08 16.77 18.11
CA PRO A 74 8.62 16.80 18.24
C PRO A 74 8.00 15.41 18.15
N ASP A 75 6.87 15.21 18.84
CA ASP A 75 6.08 13.97 18.79
C ASP A 75 5.50 13.70 17.39
N SER A 76 5.43 14.73 16.53
CA SER A 76 4.87 14.63 15.18
C SER A 76 5.67 15.47 14.20
N LEU A 77 6.08 14.84 13.11
CA LEU A 77 6.74 15.46 11.97
C LEU A 77 5.78 15.41 10.77
N PHE A 78 5.87 16.38 9.87
CA PHE A 78 4.99 16.46 8.70
C PHE A 78 5.80 16.50 7.41
N LEU A 79 5.47 15.61 6.47
CA LEU A 79 6.12 15.52 5.18
C LEU A 79 5.12 15.80 4.05
N ASP A 80 5.29 16.91 3.35
CA ASP A 80 4.46 17.34 2.22
C ASP A 80 4.97 16.72 0.92
N LEU A 81 4.17 15.85 0.30
CA LEU A 81 4.53 15.14 -0.93
C LEU A 81 3.86 15.73 -2.17
N LEU A 82 4.65 16.00 -3.20
CA LEU A 82 4.17 16.27 -4.56
C LEU A 82 4.35 15.00 -5.42
N LEU A 83 3.25 14.44 -5.93
CA LEU A 83 3.31 13.26 -6.80
C LEU A 83 3.15 13.67 -8.25
N ILE A 84 4.14 13.37 -9.08
CA ILE A 84 4.18 13.75 -10.49
C ILE A 84 4.15 12.46 -11.31
N ALA A 85 3.25 12.37 -12.29
CA ALA A 85 3.29 11.30 -13.28
C ALA A 85 3.83 11.88 -14.58
N ASP A 86 4.91 11.30 -15.11
CA ASP A 86 5.50 11.77 -16.36
C ASP A 86 4.59 11.50 -17.57
N LEU A 87 5.03 11.92 -18.75
CA LEU A 87 4.28 11.71 -19.98
C LEU A 87 4.00 10.22 -20.27
N SER A 88 4.95 9.32 -19.98
CA SER A 88 4.81 7.89 -20.25
C SER A 88 3.71 7.24 -19.40
N MET A 89 3.53 7.70 -18.16
CA MET A 89 2.39 7.34 -17.32
C MET A 89 1.06 7.77 -17.96
N TYR A 90 0.96 8.99 -18.50
CA TYR A 90 -0.24 9.44 -19.19
C TYR A 90 -0.58 8.57 -20.40
N HIS A 91 0.41 8.21 -21.21
CA HIS A 91 0.22 7.30 -22.35
C HIS A 91 -0.29 5.92 -21.90
N LYS A 92 0.24 5.38 -20.80
CA LYS A 92 -0.26 4.11 -20.24
C LYS A 92 -1.75 4.18 -19.90
N PHE A 93 -2.20 5.26 -19.28
CA PHE A 93 -3.61 5.42 -18.96
C PHE A 93 -4.46 5.71 -20.20
N LYS A 94 -3.89 6.34 -21.23
CA LYS A 94 -4.55 6.51 -22.53
C LYS A 94 -4.80 5.16 -23.23
N GLU A 95 -3.89 4.19 -23.12
CA GLU A 95 -4.12 2.83 -23.59
C GLU A 95 -5.27 2.13 -22.84
N LEU A 96 -5.34 2.31 -21.52
CA LEU A 96 -6.39 1.72 -20.70
C LEU A 96 -7.77 2.34 -20.98
N TYR A 97 -7.81 3.62 -21.37
CA TYR A 97 -9.01 4.40 -21.66
C TYR A 97 -8.95 5.04 -23.06
N PRO A 98 -8.93 4.26 -24.15
CA PRO A 98 -8.57 4.73 -25.49
C PRO A 98 -9.56 5.74 -26.09
N TYR A 99 -10.82 5.70 -25.65
CA TYR A 99 -11.89 6.52 -26.21
C TYR A 99 -12.12 7.85 -25.48
N ASN A 100 -11.41 8.12 -24.37
CA ASN A 100 -11.64 9.33 -23.58
C ASN A 100 -10.35 9.80 -22.88
N SER A 101 -9.71 10.82 -23.43
CA SER A 101 -8.52 11.47 -22.86
C SER A 101 -8.73 11.99 -21.44
N ASN A 102 -9.92 12.51 -21.14
CA ASN A 102 -10.24 13.01 -19.81
C ASN A 102 -10.38 11.86 -18.82
N SER A 103 -10.99 10.74 -19.22
CA SER A 103 -11.05 9.54 -18.38
C SER A 103 -9.66 8.98 -18.09
N ALA A 104 -8.75 8.97 -19.07
CA ALA A 104 -7.36 8.59 -18.85
C ALA A 104 -6.67 9.50 -17.82
N TYR A 105 -6.82 10.83 -17.98
CA TYR A 105 -6.25 11.82 -17.06
C TYR A 105 -6.79 11.65 -15.63
N PHE A 106 -8.11 11.56 -15.46
CA PHE A 106 -8.71 11.37 -14.14
C PHE A 106 -8.37 10.02 -13.51
N ALA A 107 -8.28 8.95 -14.31
CA ALA A 107 -7.86 7.65 -13.80
C ALA A 107 -6.40 7.65 -13.36
N LEU A 108 -5.51 8.36 -14.06
CA LEU A 108 -4.12 8.58 -13.64
C LEU A 108 -4.07 9.42 -12.35
N GLN A 109 -4.91 10.44 -12.24
CA GLN A 109 -4.99 11.24 -11.01
C GLN A 109 -5.49 10.41 -9.82
N ASP A 110 -6.49 9.55 -10.01
CA ASP A 110 -6.95 8.61 -8.98
C ASP A 110 -5.86 7.59 -8.63
N TYR A 111 -5.05 7.16 -9.61
CA TYR A 111 -3.93 6.26 -9.38
C TYR A 111 -2.85 6.89 -8.49
N LEU A 112 -2.47 8.14 -8.74
CA LEU A 112 -1.53 8.89 -7.89
C LEU A 112 -2.05 9.04 -6.45
N ARG A 113 -3.35 9.32 -6.28
CA ARG A 113 -3.98 9.40 -4.95
C ARG A 113 -3.96 8.06 -4.22
N VAL A 114 -4.22 6.97 -4.95
CA VAL A 114 -4.15 5.63 -4.38
C VAL A 114 -2.72 5.25 -3.99
N ILE A 115 -1.71 5.62 -4.79
CA ILE A 115 -0.30 5.49 -4.41
C ILE A 115 -0.03 6.25 -3.11
N PHE A 116 -0.47 7.51 -3.01
CA PHE A 116 -0.32 8.31 -1.79
C PHE A 116 -0.95 7.62 -0.57
N ASP A 117 -2.18 7.13 -0.67
CA ASP A 117 -2.89 6.47 0.44
C ASP A 117 -2.16 5.21 0.91
N GLN A 118 -1.59 4.42 -0.01
CA GLN A 118 -0.80 3.24 0.34
C GLN A 118 0.56 3.62 0.96
N LEU A 119 1.21 4.66 0.44
CA LEU A 119 2.46 5.19 0.96
C LEU A 119 2.28 5.76 2.38
N TYR A 120 1.19 6.50 2.59
CA TYR A 120 0.74 6.94 3.92
C TYR A 120 0.56 5.75 4.84
N SER A 121 -0.10 4.68 4.38
CA SER A 121 -0.28 3.47 5.19
C SER A 121 1.03 2.76 5.56
N ILE A 122 2.09 2.87 4.76
CA ILE A 122 3.42 2.33 5.10
C ILE A 122 4.07 3.21 6.17
N TYR A 123 4.25 4.51 5.87
CA TYR A 123 4.97 5.44 6.74
C TYR A 123 4.26 5.73 8.05
N TYR A 124 2.93 5.75 8.06
CA TYR A 124 2.15 5.97 9.28
C TYR A 124 2.50 4.95 10.36
N ARG A 125 2.89 3.72 9.99
CA ARG A 125 3.16 2.62 10.92
C ARG A 125 4.58 2.63 11.46
N LEU A 126 5.46 3.46 10.90
CA LEU A 126 6.84 3.59 11.33
C LEU A 126 6.90 4.54 12.52
N ILE A 127 7.48 4.07 13.61
CA ILE A 127 7.69 4.85 14.83
C ILE A 127 9.19 5.05 15.03
N PHE A 128 9.54 6.30 15.30
CA PHE A 128 10.90 6.77 15.55
C PHE A 128 11.04 7.25 17.00
N PHE A 129 12.23 7.11 17.57
CA PHE A 129 12.67 7.50 18.91
C PHE A 129 11.94 6.86 20.10
N GLU A 130 10.64 6.56 19.98
CA GLU A 130 9.76 5.79 20.88
C GLU A 130 8.29 6.01 20.51
N LYS A 131 7.95 7.24 20.08
CA LYS A 131 6.57 7.68 19.81
C LYS A 131 6.41 8.61 18.61
N THR A 132 7.50 9.08 18.01
CA THR A 132 7.45 10.08 16.95
C THR A 132 7.02 9.44 15.63
N ARG A 133 6.10 10.11 14.93
CA ARG A 133 5.61 9.71 13.60
C ARG A 133 5.89 10.78 12.55
N VAL A 134 6.11 10.33 11.32
CA VAL A 134 6.15 11.20 10.14
C VAL A 134 4.80 11.11 9.41
N PHE A 135 4.01 12.17 9.51
CA PHE A 135 2.70 12.28 8.88
C PHE A 135 2.85 12.78 7.44
N LEU A 136 2.50 11.93 6.48
CA LEU A 136 2.49 12.35 5.07
C LEU A 136 1.26 13.22 4.79
N ARG A 137 1.47 14.30 4.05
CA ARG A 137 0.41 15.19 3.55
C ARG A 137 0.57 15.32 2.04
N LEU A 138 -0.54 15.22 1.31
CA LEU A 138 -0.51 15.37 -0.14
C LEU A 138 -0.50 16.86 -0.49
N ALA A 139 0.65 17.38 -0.93
CA ALA A 139 0.78 18.74 -1.45
C ALA A 139 0.05 18.90 -2.78
N GLY A 140 0.11 17.88 -3.64
CA GLY A 140 -0.59 17.86 -4.91
C GLY A 140 -0.28 16.62 -5.76
N THR A 141 -1.05 16.46 -6.83
CA THR A 141 -0.82 15.47 -7.89
C THR A 141 -0.69 16.20 -9.22
N LEU A 142 0.34 15.90 -10.00
CA LEU A 142 0.61 16.54 -11.29
C LEU A 142 0.79 15.49 -12.39
N PRO A 143 -0.29 15.08 -13.08
CA PRO A 143 -0.18 14.26 -14.27
C PRO A 143 0.28 15.10 -15.46
N ILE A 144 1.46 14.81 -16.00
CA ILE A 144 2.00 15.46 -17.20
C ILE A 144 1.42 14.79 -18.44
N PHE A 145 0.79 15.58 -19.30
CA PHE A 145 0.16 15.12 -20.54
C PHE A 145 0.69 15.82 -21.80
N ARG A 146 1.64 16.74 -21.63
CA ARG A 146 2.31 17.47 -22.72
C ARG A 146 3.79 17.15 -22.71
N VAL A 147 4.38 17.05 -23.90
CA VAL A 147 5.79 16.74 -24.07
C VAL A 147 6.67 17.82 -23.44
N ASP A 148 6.37 19.09 -23.71
CA ASP A 148 7.16 20.25 -23.26
C ASP A 148 7.17 20.42 -21.73
N ASP A 149 6.19 19.84 -21.04
CA ASP A 149 6.04 19.93 -19.58
C ASP A 149 6.67 18.71 -18.87
N CYS A 150 7.30 17.79 -19.60
CA CYS A 150 7.79 16.52 -19.06
C CYS A 150 9.17 16.66 -18.41
N PRO A 151 9.31 16.37 -17.10
CA PRO A 151 10.59 16.53 -16.38
C PRO A 151 11.68 15.57 -16.87
N LEU A 152 11.30 14.49 -17.58
CA LEU A 152 12.22 13.48 -18.10
C LEU A 152 12.47 13.59 -19.61
N GLN A 153 12.07 14.71 -20.23
CA GLN A 153 12.21 14.89 -21.68
C GLN A 153 13.67 14.96 -22.14
N ARG A 154 14.55 15.58 -21.36
CA ARG A 154 15.95 15.88 -21.74
C ARG A 154 16.96 14.85 -21.23
N VAL A 155 16.49 13.78 -20.59
CA VAL A 155 17.37 12.74 -20.02
C VAL A 155 18.04 11.95 -21.14
N ASN A 156 19.33 11.68 -20.98
CA ASN A 156 20.10 10.86 -21.91
C ASN A 156 19.42 9.49 -22.10
N THR A 157 19.09 9.17 -23.34
CA THR A 157 18.64 7.85 -23.73
C THR A 157 19.85 6.99 -24.05
N PHE A 158 19.89 5.78 -23.52
CA PHE A 158 20.91 4.83 -23.95
C PHE A 158 20.74 4.51 -25.43
N ASN A 159 21.85 4.57 -26.18
CA ASN A 159 21.87 4.34 -27.61
C ASN A 159 21.74 2.83 -27.85
N LEU A 160 20.50 2.34 -27.89
CA LEU A 160 20.21 0.93 -28.06
C LEU A 160 20.27 0.57 -29.54
N SER A 161 21.46 0.32 -30.07
CA SER A 161 21.63 -0.33 -31.37
C SER A 161 21.14 -1.80 -31.39
N GLU A 162 20.54 -2.28 -30.30
CA GLU A 162 20.13 -3.67 -30.11
C GLU A 162 18.76 -3.84 -29.41
N TYR A 163 18.03 -2.75 -29.12
CA TYR A 163 16.66 -2.85 -28.59
C TYR A 163 15.68 -2.54 -29.71
N ASP A 164 14.87 -3.54 -30.02
CA ASP A 164 13.90 -3.61 -31.10
C ASP A 164 13.18 -2.27 -31.35
N ASN A 165 13.32 -1.74 -32.57
CA ASN A 165 12.52 -0.64 -33.12
C ASN A 165 11.06 -1.07 -33.36
N SER A 166 10.53 -2.00 -32.57
CA SER A 166 9.11 -2.28 -32.58
C SER A 166 8.42 -1.17 -31.82
N THR A 167 7.67 -0.36 -32.56
CA THR A 167 6.43 0.20 -32.01
C THR A 167 5.68 -0.93 -31.34
N ASP A 168 5.33 -0.80 -30.06
CA ASP A 168 4.33 -1.68 -29.46
C ASP A 168 3.08 -1.68 -30.38
N ILE A 169 2.31 -2.76 -30.38
CA ILE A 169 1.18 -3.09 -31.26
C ILE A 169 0.10 -1.98 -31.33
N PHE A 170 0.23 -0.94 -30.50
CA PHE A 170 -0.67 0.18 -30.30
C PHE A 170 -0.16 1.56 -30.77
N GLY A 171 1.01 1.65 -31.42
CA GLY A 171 1.48 2.91 -32.05
C GLY A 171 1.93 4.01 -31.06
N VAL A 172 2.44 3.61 -29.90
CA VAL A 172 3.03 4.50 -28.88
C VAL A 172 4.54 4.58 -29.15
N PRO A 173 5.20 5.75 -28.95
CA PRO A 173 6.66 5.79 -29.00
C PRO A 173 7.22 4.79 -28.00
N ASN A 174 8.11 3.90 -28.43
CA ASN A 174 8.82 3.04 -27.49
C ASN A 174 9.63 3.99 -26.59
N PHE A 175 9.23 4.15 -25.33
CA PHE A 175 9.98 5.03 -24.45
C PHE A 175 11.31 4.38 -24.16
N SER A 176 12.38 4.95 -24.71
CA SER A 176 13.72 4.44 -24.49
C SER A 176 14.04 4.44 -22.99
N PRO A 177 14.73 3.41 -22.50
CA PRO A 177 15.31 3.39 -21.17
C PRO A 177 16.15 4.65 -20.90
N ILE A 178 16.21 5.05 -19.63
CA ILE A 178 16.92 6.24 -19.17
C ILE A 178 17.82 5.94 -18.00
N ASP A 179 18.89 6.73 -17.88
CA ASP A 179 19.76 6.66 -16.71
C ASP A 179 19.03 7.20 -15.49
N ALA A 180 19.02 6.42 -14.40
CA ALA A 180 18.29 6.74 -13.20
C ALA A 180 18.88 7.97 -12.47
N LEU A 181 20.20 8.16 -12.51
CA LEU A 181 20.85 9.32 -11.89
C LEU A 181 20.63 10.59 -12.73
N ASP A 182 20.80 10.51 -14.06
CA ASP A 182 20.48 11.63 -14.95
C ASP A 182 19.00 12.03 -14.86
N SER A 183 18.11 11.07 -14.59
CA SER A 183 16.70 11.34 -14.35
C SER A 183 16.49 12.20 -13.10
N VAL A 184 17.17 11.89 -11.99
CA VAL A 184 17.12 12.70 -10.77
C VAL A 184 17.66 14.12 -11.03
N HIS A 185 18.78 14.26 -11.74
CA HIS A 185 19.33 15.58 -12.13
C HIS A 185 18.34 16.38 -12.99
N SER A 186 17.74 15.75 -14.00
CA SER A 186 16.78 16.40 -14.89
C SER A 186 15.52 16.87 -14.15
N ILE A 187 15.05 16.08 -13.16
CA ILE A 187 13.91 16.49 -12.36
C ILE A 187 14.27 17.64 -11.41
N HIS A 188 15.47 17.61 -10.79
CA HIS A 188 15.96 18.73 -9.98
C HIS A 188 15.90 20.04 -10.76
N ASP A 189 16.50 20.05 -11.97
CA ASP A 189 16.52 21.25 -12.83
C ASP A 189 15.09 21.70 -13.16
N TRP A 190 14.21 20.76 -13.49
CA TRP A 190 12.82 21.05 -13.79
C TRP A 190 12.06 21.64 -12.58
N LEU A 191 12.30 21.15 -11.37
CA LEU A 191 11.68 21.68 -10.14
C LEU A 191 12.15 23.10 -9.85
N GLU A 192 13.43 23.42 -10.03
CA GLU A 192 13.95 24.79 -9.89
C GLU A 192 13.33 25.73 -10.94
N GLU A 193 13.28 25.29 -12.21
CA GLU A 193 12.67 26.07 -13.30
C GLU A 193 11.17 26.38 -13.05
N HIS A 194 10.43 25.44 -12.43
CA HIS A 194 8.98 25.51 -12.24
C HIS A 194 8.53 25.81 -10.81
N LYS A 195 9.47 26.18 -9.91
CA LYS A 195 9.24 26.39 -8.47
C LYS A 195 8.05 27.31 -8.15
N ALA A 196 7.80 28.31 -8.99
CA ALA A 196 6.68 29.26 -8.83
C ALA A 196 5.30 28.70 -9.23
N LEU A 197 5.27 27.63 -10.04
CA LEU A 197 4.04 27.06 -10.61
C LEU A 197 3.59 25.78 -9.89
N ILE A 198 4.51 25.10 -9.20
CA ILE A 198 4.23 23.85 -8.48
C ILE A 198 3.84 24.11 -7.02
N PRO A 199 2.96 23.28 -6.42
CA PRO A 199 2.62 23.41 -5.00
C PRO A 199 3.85 23.29 -4.12
N GLN A 200 3.96 24.11 -3.06
CA GLN A 200 5.02 23.95 -2.07
C GLN A 200 4.96 22.56 -1.43
N HIS A 201 6.08 21.86 -1.44
CA HIS A 201 6.25 20.49 -0.95
C HIS A 201 7.63 20.37 -0.28
N ASP A 202 7.83 19.28 0.45
CA ASP A 202 9.15 18.91 0.99
C ASP A 202 9.85 17.93 0.06
N HIS A 203 9.09 17.04 -0.60
CA HIS A 203 9.64 16.01 -1.47
C HIS A 203 8.75 15.77 -2.69
N ALA A 204 9.36 15.65 -3.87
CA ALA A 204 8.68 15.29 -5.10
C ALA A 204 8.97 13.84 -5.48
N ILE A 205 7.96 13.10 -5.93
CA ILE A 205 8.13 11.75 -6.46
C ILE A 205 7.63 11.75 -7.90
N VAL A 206 8.52 11.47 -8.85
CA VAL A 206 8.20 11.34 -10.27
C VAL A 206 8.04 9.88 -10.64
N PHE A 207 6.85 9.51 -11.08
CA PHE A 207 6.55 8.18 -11.60
C PHE A 207 6.71 8.14 -13.12
N THR A 208 7.38 7.09 -13.62
CA THR A 208 7.60 6.87 -15.05
C THR A 208 7.37 5.42 -15.44
N ARG A 209 6.96 5.17 -16.69
CA ARG A 209 6.89 3.84 -17.31
C ARG A 209 8.14 3.51 -18.13
N ARG A 210 9.11 4.41 -18.15
CA ARG A 210 10.43 4.20 -18.77
C ARG A 210 11.26 3.29 -17.88
N ASP A 211 11.96 2.35 -18.49
CA ASP A 211 12.91 1.48 -17.80
C ASP A 211 14.07 2.33 -17.26
N LEU A 212 14.28 2.27 -15.94
CA LEU A 212 15.36 2.99 -15.28
C LEU A 212 16.61 2.10 -15.25
N LEU A 213 17.70 2.58 -15.84
CA LEU A 213 18.96 1.85 -15.85
C LEU A 213 19.93 2.45 -14.83
N SER A 214 20.71 1.57 -14.19
CA SER A 214 21.89 1.99 -13.45
C SER A 214 22.97 2.53 -14.40
N GLN A 215 24.00 3.20 -13.85
CA GLN A 215 25.16 3.66 -14.63
C GLN A 215 25.91 2.52 -15.36
N ASN A 216 25.72 1.27 -14.91
CA ASN A 216 26.28 0.08 -15.54
C ASN A 216 25.30 -0.58 -16.54
N ASN A 217 24.23 0.11 -16.93
CA ASN A 217 23.16 -0.35 -17.82
C ASN A 217 22.34 -1.53 -17.27
N GLU A 218 22.18 -1.63 -15.95
CA GLU A 218 21.37 -2.68 -15.33
C GLU A 218 19.92 -2.20 -15.11
N SER A 219 18.95 -2.94 -15.63
CA SER A 219 17.49 -2.71 -15.48
C SER A 219 16.94 -3.19 -14.11
N ALA A 220 17.83 -3.58 -13.18
CA ALA A 220 17.43 -3.93 -11.83
C ALA A 220 17.05 -2.69 -10.98
N THR A 221 17.48 -1.49 -11.40
CA THR A 221 17.18 -0.22 -10.73
C THR A 221 15.76 0.21 -11.04
N GLN A 222 14.85 0.16 -10.06
CA GLN A 222 13.45 0.56 -10.25
C GLN A 222 13.12 1.92 -9.64
N GLY A 223 14.09 2.54 -8.97
CA GLY A 223 13.99 3.87 -8.38
C GLY A 223 15.36 4.47 -8.12
N MET A 224 15.40 5.78 -7.89
CA MET A 224 16.60 6.50 -7.49
C MET A 224 16.23 7.75 -6.69
N ALA A 225 16.98 8.02 -5.62
CA ALA A 225 16.94 9.24 -4.84
C ALA A 225 18.32 9.54 -4.22
N TYR A 226 18.53 10.79 -3.83
CA TYR A 226 19.69 11.15 -3.03
C TYR A 226 19.51 10.74 -1.58
N VAL A 227 20.58 10.25 -0.96
CA VAL A 227 20.57 9.98 0.48
C VAL A 227 20.61 11.29 1.27
N ARG A 228 19.79 11.40 2.31
CA ARG A 228 19.74 12.55 3.23
C ARG A 228 19.41 13.88 2.53
N ALA A 229 18.51 13.84 1.55
CA ALA A 229 18.10 14.99 0.74
C ALA A 229 16.68 15.51 1.03
N MET A 230 15.95 14.93 1.98
CA MET A 230 14.53 15.23 2.21
C MET A 230 14.18 16.72 2.41
N CYS A 231 15.10 17.53 2.94
CA CYS A 231 14.89 18.98 3.10
C CYS A 231 15.85 19.83 2.26
N ARG A 232 16.47 19.25 1.22
CA ARG A 232 17.42 19.95 0.34
C ARG A 232 16.72 20.45 -0.92
N GLU A 233 15.85 21.45 -0.79
CA GLU A 233 15.14 22.11 -1.92
C GLU A 233 14.82 21.15 -3.09
N SER A 234 15.30 21.42 -4.31
CA SER A 234 15.04 20.57 -5.49
C SER A 234 15.86 19.28 -5.56
N ASP A 235 16.84 19.08 -4.67
CA ASP A 235 17.47 17.76 -4.49
C ASP A 235 16.53 16.78 -3.76
N SER A 236 15.49 17.28 -3.10
CA SER A 236 14.49 16.44 -2.43
C SER A 236 13.53 15.83 -3.44
N VAL A 237 14.03 14.86 -4.19
CA VAL A 237 13.29 14.19 -5.25
C VAL A 237 13.63 12.71 -5.36
N SER A 238 12.63 11.91 -5.73
CA SER A 238 12.79 10.52 -6.14
C SER A 238 12.21 10.32 -7.54
N VAL A 239 12.87 9.49 -8.36
CA VAL A 239 12.28 8.93 -9.59
C VAL A 239 11.96 7.46 -9.36
N VAL A 240 10.78 7.02 -9.81
CA VAL A 240 10.26 5.68 -9.57
C VAL A 240 9.68 5.10 -10.86
N GLU A 241 10.14 3.92 -11.24
CA GLU A 241 9.52 3.13 -12.29
C GLU A 241 8.19 2.54 -11.79
N ASP A 242 7.08 2.91 -12.45
CA ASP A 242 5.76 2.37 -12.18
C ASP A 242 5.63 0.95 -12.71
N VAL A 243 6.06 -0.03 -11.94
CA VAL A 243 5.84 -1.45 -12.25
C VAL A 243 4.42 -1.95 -11.93
N GLY A 244 3.56 -1.08 -11.39
CA GLY A 244 2.16 -1.32 -11.06
C GLY A 244 1.94 -1.85 -9.64
N GLY A 245 0.81 -1.47 -9.04
CA GLY A 245 0.35 -2.07 -7.78
C GLY A 245 1.12 -1.57 -6.55
N ILE A 246 1.19 -2.42 -5.52
CA ILE A 246 1.90 -2.12 -4.28
C ILE A 246 3.41 -2.09 -4.46
N THR A 247 3.95 -2.75 -5.49
CA THR A 247 5.38 -2.74 -5.78
C THR A 247 5.88 -1.34 -6.07
N THR A 248 5.17 -0.55 -6.87
CA THR A 248 5.50 0.86 -7.12
C THR A 248 5.49 1.70 -5.84
N VAL A 249 4.55 1.42 -4.93
CA VAL A 249 4.48 2.09 -3.63
C VAL A 249 5.67 1.70 -2.74
N ALA A 250 6.07 0.42 -2.76
CA ALA A 250 7.22 -0.06 -1.99
C ALA A 250 8.53 0.55 -2.50
N ILE A 251 8.71 0.67 -3.81
CA ILE A 251 9.86 1.37 -4.41
C ILE A 251 9.85 2.84 -4.00
N ALA A 252 8.73 3.54 -4.15
CA ALA A 252 8.63 4.94 -3.72
C ALA A 252 8.93 5.12 -2.22
N ALA A 253 8.48 4.18 -1.37
CA ALA A 253 8.76 4.20 0.04
C ALA A 253 10.24 3.97 0.36
N HIS A 254 10.92 3.12 -0.41
CA HIS A 254 12.35 2.86 -0.34
C HIS A 254 13.17 4.10 -0.71
N GLU A 255 12.86 4.75 -1.84
CA GLU A 255 13.56 5.97 -2.28
C GLU A 255 13.35 7.14 -1.31
N MET A 256 12.15 7.26 -0.73
CA MET A 256 11.91 8.22 0.34
C MET A 256 12.74 7.94 1.60
N ALA A 257 12.97 6.67 1.93
CA ALA A 257 13.77 6.31 3.09
C ALA A 257 15.25 6.64 2.85
N HIS A 258 15.76 6.51 1.62
CA HIS A 258 17.04 7.10 1.25
C HIS A 258 17.08 8.61 1.47
N SER A 259 16.05 9.33 1.00
CA SER A 259 15.95 10.79 1.21
C SER A 259 15.94 11.17 2.69
N LEU A 260 15.37 10.33 3.56
CA LEU A 260 15.39 10.47 5.03
C LEU A 260 16.70 10.01 5.69
N GLY A 261 17.67 9.51 4.93
CA GLY A 261 19.02 9.18 5.39
C GLY A 261 19.33 7.69 5.50
N ALA A 262 18.39 6.78 5.22
CA ALA A 262 18.67 5.35 5.29
C ALA A 262 19.61 4.88 4.18
N PHE A 263 20.43 3.88 4.48
CA PHE A 263 21.23 3.12 3.52
C PHE A 263 20.64 1.73 3.32
N HIS A 264 21.04 1.04 2.24
CA HIS A 264 20.64 -0.35 2.03
C HIS A 264 21.08 -1.25 3.19
N ASP A 265 20.20 -2.17 3.58
CA ASP A 265 20.54 -3.27 4.49
C ASP A 265 21.65 -4.15 3.88
N GLY A 266 22.63 -4.53 4.68
CA GLY A 266 23.76 -5.34 4.25
C GLY A 266 24.89 -4.55 3.58
N SER A 267 24.79 -3.22 3.49
CA SER A 267 25.79 -2.35 2.87
C SER A 267 26.45 -1.41 3.90
N GLY A 268 27.76 -1.22 3.80
CA GLY A 268 28.52 -0.24 4.59
C GLY A 268 28.20 -0.31 6.09
N ASN A 269 27.75 0.82 6.66
CA ASN A 269 27.38 0.93 8.07
C ASN A 269 26.10 0.15 8.46
N SER A 270 25.39 -0.42 7.49
CA SER A 270 24.21 -1.28 7.68
C SER A 270 24.53 -2.76 7.47
N SER A 271 25.81 -3.17 7.44
CA SER A 271 26.22 -4.57 7.19
C SER A 271 25.69 -5.57 8.22
N VAL A 272 25.34 -5.10 9.43
CA VAL A 272 24.76 -5.94 10.50
C VAL A 272 23.28 -6.29 10.23
N CYS A 273 22.56 -5.47 9.47
CA CYS A 273 21.18 -5.76 9.09
C CYS A 273 21.17 -6.62 7.83
N SER A 274 20.80 -7.90 7.97
CA SER A 274 20.83 -8.82 6.83
C SER A 274 19.78 -8.45 5.77
N PRO A 275 20.16 -8.30 4.49
CA PRO A 275 19.22 -8.03 3.40
C PRO A 275 18.25 -9.21 3.17
N SER A 276 18.60 -10.42 3.61
CA SER A 276 17.72 -11.60 3.50
C SER A 276 16.47 -11.52 4.37
N LEU A 277 16.44 -10.62 5.36
CA LEU A 277 15.28 -10.36 6.21
C LEU A 277 14.20 -9.52 5.50
N ASN A 278 14.47 -9.08 4.27
CA ASN A 278 13.48 -8.53 3.35
C ASN A 278 12.75 -7.28 3.89
N PHE A 279 13.45 -6.49 4.72
CA PHE A 279 12.97 -5.17 5.14
C PHE A 279 12.91 -4.20 3.95
N LEU A 280 12.19 -3.09 4.11
CA LEU A 280 11.96 -2.10 3.05
C LEU A 280 13.27 -1.64 2.39
N MET A 281 14.35 -1.49 3.15
CA MET A 281 15.67 -1.06 2.65
C MET A 281 16.58 -2.20 2.20
N ALA A 282 16.07 -3.42 2.04
CA ALA A 282 16.82 -4.46 1.36
C ALA A 282 17.10 -4.04 -0.10
N PRO A 283 18.33 -4.19 -0.61
CA PRO A 283 18.69 -3.77 -1.98
C PRO A 283 17.94 -4.57 -3.06
N GLN A 284 17.37 -5.72 -2.69
CA GLN A 284 16.45 -6.49 -3.54
C GLN A 284 15.31 -7.00 -2.67
N THR A 285 14.07 -6.74 -3.09
CA THR A 285 12.89 -7.27 -2.39
C THR A 285 12.65 -8.72 -2.78
N SER A 286 12.60 -9.60 -1.79
CA SER A 286 12.20 -11.00 -1.98
C SER A 286 10.74 -11.06 -2.40
N GLY A 287 10.55 -11.48 -3.63
CA GLY A 287 9.25 -11.71 -4.21
C GLY A 287 8.49 -12.94 -3.72
N ASN A 288 9.11 -13.79 -2.89
CA ASN A 288 8.53 -15.07 -2.50
C ASN A 288 7.39 -14.86 -1.51
N GLU A 289 6.17 -15.16 -1.93
CA GLU A 289 4.96 -14.99 -1.12
C GLU A 289 4.85 -15.99 0.05
N LEU A 290 5.70 -17.02 0.05
CA LEU A 290 5.89 -17.97 1.17
C LEU A 290 7.00 -17.53 2.13
N ASN A 291 7.71 -16.44 1.83
CA ASN A 291 8.69 -15.88 2.74
C ASN A 291 7.97 -15.44 4.02
N GLN A 292 8.40 -15.98 5.17
CA GLN A 292 7.86 -15.60 6.48
C GLN A 292 8.08 -14.10 6.75
N ASN A 293 9.09 -13.51 6.12
CA ASN A 293 9.45 -12.10 6.21
C ASN A 293 8.79 -11.24 5.11
N PHE A 294 7.76 -11.73 4.41
CA PHE A 294 7.05 -10.92 3.41
C PHE A 294 6.52 -9.60 4.01
N GLY A 295 6.01 -9.63 5.25
CA GLY A 295 5.53 -8.44 5.94
C GLY A 295 6.61 -7.39 6.22
N ASN A 296 7.87 -7.82 6.30
CA ASN A 296 9.00 -6.92 6.55
C ASN A 296 9.23 -5.96 5.38
N SER A 297 8.77 -6.30 4.17
CA SER A 297 8.92 -5.43 2.98
C SER A 297 8.20 -4.09 3.09
N PHE A 298 7.42 -3.88 4.15
CA PHE A 298 6.74 -2.63 4.48
C PHE A 298 7.19 -2.05 5.83
N LEU A 299 8.29 -2.56 6.39
CA LEU A 299 8.88 -2.15 7.66
C LEU A 299 10.35 -1.79 7.45
N LEU A 300 10.89 -0.95 8.32
CA LEU A 300 12.31 -0.62 8.34
C LEU A 300 13.08 -1.58 9.25
N SER A 301 14.31 -1.93 8.85
CA SER A 301 15.27 -2.62 9.71
C SER A 301 15.75 -1.69 10.83
N GLN A 302 16.44 -2.25 11.84
CA GLN A 302 17.01 -1.43 12.91
C GLN A 302 18.04 -0.43 12.37
N CYS A 303 18.91 -0.84 11.44
CA CYS A 303 19.90 0.05 10.84
C CYS A 303 19.23 1.22 10.12
N SER A 304 18.16 0.95 9.37
CA SER A 304 17.40 1.99 8.67
C SER A 304 16.76 2.98 9.65
N LEU A 305 16.20 2.49 10.76
CA LEU A 305 15.65 3.34 11.81
C LEU A 305 16.72 4.22 12.44
N ASP A 306 17.88 3.65 12.78
CA ASP A 306 18.98 4.38 13.41
C ASP A 306 19.47 5.53 12.51
N HIS A 307 19.66 5.29 11.21
CA HIS A 307 20.08 6.31 10.24
C HIS A 307 19.04 7.43 10.07
N ILE A 308 17.75 7.07 9.98
CA ILE A 308 16.68 8.06 9.85
C ILE A 308 16.55 8.87 11.14
N GLU A 309 16.64 8.23 12.31
CA GLU A 309 16.64 8.93 13.59
C GLU A 309 17.83 9.89 13.73
N GLU A 310 19.01 9.53 13.24
CA GLU A 310 20.16 10.44 13.18
C GLU A 310 19.87 11.67 12.31
N PHE A 311 19.30 11.47 11.12
CA PHE A 311 18.87 12.57 10.26
C PHE A 311 17.82 13.47 10.94
N LEU A 312 16.80 12.87 11.56
CA LEU A 312 15.71 13.58 12.23
C LEU A 312 16.16 14.38 13.48
N ARG A 313 17.27 14.00 14.12
CA ARG A 313 17.90 14.81 15.19
C ARG A 313 18.65 16.02 14.64
N SER A 314 19.10 15.98 13.38
CA SER A 314 19.89 17.06 12.78
C SER A 314 19.04 18.24 12.31
N SER A 315 19.70 19.38 12.06
CA SER A 315 19.09 20.56 11.41
C SER A 315 18.70 20.30 9.96
N ASP A 316 19.26 19.26 9.33
CA ASP A 316 18.93 18.90 7.94
C ASP A 316 17.49 18.39 7.80
N SER A 317 16.78 18.16 8.91
CA SER A 317 15.38 17.73 8.94
C SER A 317 14.39 18.84 9.26
N ASP A 318 14.84 20.10 9.36
CA ASP A 318 14.02 21.20 9.88
C ASP A 318 12.77 21.49 9.05
N CYS A 319 12.77 21.17 7.74
CA CYS A 319 11.57 21.30 6.92
C CYS A 319 10.41 20.45 7.45
N LEU A 320 10.66 19.33 8.14
CA LEU A 320 9.64 18.41 8.64
C LEU A 320 9.02 18.85 9.99
N LYS A 321 9.67 19.77 10.70
CA LYS A 321 9.29 20.25 12.04
C LYS A 321 8.24 21.36 11.96
N LYS A 322 7.12 21.08 11.28
CA LYS A 322 6.04 22.05 11.01
C LYS A 322 5.03 22.10 12.16
N ASN A 323 4.51 23.30 12.43
CA ASN A 323 3.43 23.47 13.40
C ASN A 323 2.08 23.01 12.80
N ILE A 324 1.27 22.30 13.60
CA ILE A 324 -0.04 21.70 13.25
C ILE A 324 -1.02 22.74 12.69
N THR A 325 -0.83 24.01 13.01
CA THR A 325 -1.72 25.12 12.68
C THR A 325 -1.65 25.62 11.24
N THR A 326 -0.77 25.09 10.38
CA THR A 326 -0.76 25.45 8.94
C THR A 326 -1.99 24.87 8.25
N PRO A 327 -3.04 25.67 7.95
CA PRO A 327 -4.25 25.16 7.34
C PRO A 327 -3.95 24.97 5.85
N ARG A 328 -3.85 23.73 5.40
CA ARG A 328 -3.95 23.40 3.98
C ARG A 328 -5.26 22.66 3.75
N PRO A 329 -5.87 22.75 2.54
CA PRO A 329 -7.21 22.28 2.31
C PRO A 329 -7.32 20.83 2.78
N ASN A 330 -8.18 20.58 3.77
CA ASN A 330 -8.54 19.25 4.20
C ASN A 330 -9.07 18.47 2.98
N LEU A 331 -8.20 17.78 2.25
CA LEU A 331 -8.59 16.78 1.26
C LEU A 331 -9.23 15.56 1.94
N THR A 332 -9.14 15.48 3.26
CA THR A 332 -9.77 14.46 4.10
C THR A 332 -10.94 15.06 4.88
N ASN A 333 -12.06 15.32 4.20
CA ASN A 333 -13.33 15.55 4.90
C ASN A 333 -14.49 14.80 4.22
N LYS A 334 -15.03 13.83 4.96
CA LYS A 334 -16.41 13.29 4.87
C LYS A 334 -16.83 12.38 3.69
N ARG A 335 -15.91 11.64 3.06
CA ARG A 335 -16.28 10.37 2.41
C ARG A 335 -15.50 9.26 3.13
N ARG A 336 -16.13 8.11 3.43
CA ARG A 336 -15.37 6.87 3.67
C ARG A 336 -14.40 6.76 2.49
N SER A 337 -13.11 7.06 2.70
CA SER A 337 -12.15 7.00 1.61
C SER A 337 -12.10 5.54 1.20
N LYS A 338 -12.53 5.27 -0.03
CA LYS A 338 -12.43 3.92 -0.59
C LYS A 338 -10.96 3.54 -0.56
N LYS A 339 -10.65 2.34 -0.09
CA LYS A 339 -9.28 1.82 -0.15
C LYS A 339 -8.84 1.62 -1.61
N ALA A 340 -7.53 1.58 -1.83
CA ALA A 340 -6.90 1.38 -3.13
C ALA A 340 -7.57 0.30 -4.00
N GLY A 341 -7.75 -0.89 -3.45
CA GLY A 341 -8.33 -2.06 -4.11
C GLY A 341 -9.85 -2.01 -4.32
N GLU A 342 -10.55 -1.03 -3.71
CA GLU A 342 -11.95 -0.73 -4.01
C GLU A 342 -12.09 0.19 -5.23
N ILE A 343 -11.05 0.98 -5.54
CA ILE A 343 -10.96 1.83 -6.72
C ILE A 343 -10.36 1.04 -7.89
N PHE A 344 -9.24 0.36 -7.65
CA PHE A 344 -8.52 -0.47 -8.60
C PHE A 344 -8.75 -1.94 -8.26
N ASP A 345 -9.77 -2.55 -8.84
CA ASP A 345 -10.05 -3.97 -8.60
C ASP A 345 -8.90 -4.88 -9.12
N ARG A 346 -8.97 -6.17 -8.79
CA ARG A 346 -7.95 -7.15 -9.20
C ARG A 346 -7.73 -7.22 -10.72
N THR A 347 -8.76 -6.95 -11.53
CA THR A 347 -8.61 -6.93 -12.99
C THR A 347 -7.83 -5.70 -13.43
N MET A 348 -8.16 -4.54 -12.87
CA MET A 348 -7.47 -3.30 -13.15
C MET A 348 -6.00 -3.35 -12.71
N GLN A 349 -5.72 -3.91 -11.53
CA GLN A 349 -4.33 -4.11 -11.08
C GLN A 349 -3.52 -4.99 -12.06
N CYS A 350 -4.12 -6.05 -12.61
CA CYS A 350 -3.47 -6.84 -13.65
C CYS A 350 -3.19 -6.03 -14.94
N ARG A 351 -4.11 -5.16 -15.33
CA ARG A 351 -3.95 -4.31 -16.50
C ARG A 351 -2.88 -3.24 -16.33
N LEU A 352 -2.77 -2.69 -15.12
CA LEU A 352 -1.72 -1.77 -14.75
C LEU A 352 -0.36 -2.47 -14.82
N ALA A 353 -0.22 -3.63 -14.17
CA ALA A 353 1.05 -4.34 -14.07
C ALA A 353 1.53 -4.98 -15.39
N PHE A 354 0.62 -5.52 -16.22
CA PHE A 354 0.98 -6.32 -17.41
C PHE A 354 0.40 -5.81 -18.74
N GLY A 355 -0.55 -4.87 -18.71
CA GLY A 355 -1.18 -4.33 -19.92
C GLY A 355 -2.67 -4.69 -20.10
N GLN A 356 -3.34 -3.98 -21.00
CA GLN A 356 -4.80 -3.98 -21.14
C GLN A 356 -5.42 -5.38 -21.38
N ASN A 357 -4.65 -6.28 -22.01
CA ASN A 357 -5.07 -7.64 -22.33
C ASN A 357 -5.05 -8.58 -21.14
N TYR A 358 -4.48 -8.19 -20.00
CA TYR A 358 -4.44 -9.03 -18.81
C TYR A 358 -5.69 -8.89 -17.94
N GLY A 359 -5.97 -9.91 -17.14
CA GLY A 359 -6.99 -9.83 -16.10
C GLY A 359 -6.81 -10.91 -15.05
N LYS A 360 -7.74 -10.97 -14.08
CA LYS A 360 -7.64 -11.95 -12.98
C LYS A 360 -7.61 -13.41 -13.46
N CYS A 361 -6.85 -14.24 -12.75
CA CYS A 361 -6.81 -15.69 -12.93
C CYS A 361 -8.16 -16.39 -12.74
N SER A 362 -8.28 -17.59 -13.31
CA SER A 362 -9.40 -18.48 -13.07
C SER A 362 -9.37 -19.03 -11.65
N ARG A 363 -10.53 -19.34 -11.06
CA ARG A 363 -10.62 -19.95 -9.72
C ARG A 363 -10.00 -21.35 -9.65
N ASN A 364 -9.85 -22.02 -10.79
CA ASN A 364 -9.25 -23.35 -10.87
C ASN A 364 -7.72 -23.30 -10.95
N ASP A 365 -7.13 -22.09 -10.95
CA ASP A 365 -5.68 -21.93 -10.90
C ASP A 365 -5.16 -22.33 -9.51
N PHE A 366 -4.08 -23.11 -9.49
CA PHE A 366 -3.43 -23.59 -8.27
C PHE A 366 -3.11 -22.46 -7.29
N HIS A 367 -2.64 -21.32 -7.80
CA HIS A 367 -2.22 -20.18 -6.98
C HIS A 367 -3.39 -19.47 -6.30
N TYR A 368 -4.61 -19.60 -6.84
CA TYR A 368 -5.80 -19.03 -6.23
C TYR A 368 -6.27 -19.82 -4.99
N TRP A 369 -5.93 -21.12 -4.87
CA TRP A 369 -6.44 -22.00 -3.81
C TRP A 369 -5.44 -22.30 -2.69
N LYS A 370 -4.13 -22.32 -2.98
CA LYS A 370 -3.12 -22.78 -2.01
C LYS A 370 -2.31 -21.68 -1.32
N VAL A 371 -2.40 -20.45 -1.79
CA VAL A 371 -1.62 -19.32 -1.26
C VAL A 371 -2.56 -18.17 -0.92
N ASP A 372 -2.18 -17.31 0.04
CA ASP A 372 -2.98 -16.13 0.36
C ASP A 372 -3.14 -15.27 -0.89
N PRO A 373 -4.38 -15.04 -1.37
CA PRO A 373 -4.64 -14.30 -2.60
C PRO A 373 -4.22 -12.83 -2.53
N CYS A 374 -3.79 -12.31 -1.37
CA CYS A 374 -3.41 -10.93 -1.14
C CYS A 374 -1.89 -10.70 -1.19
N ARG A 375 -1.07 -11.71 -0.94
CA ARG A 375 0.40 -11.59 -0.96
C ARG A 375 0.99 -11.46 -2.36
N ARG A 376 0.29 -11.98 -3.37
CA ARG A 376 0.76 -11.93 -4.75
C ARG A 376 -0.37 -11.84 -5.76
N LEU A 377 -0.24 -10.89 -6.68
CA LEU A 377 -1.11 -10.71 -7.82
C LEU A 377 -0.65 -11.62 -8.97
N TRP A 378 -1.54 -12.53 -9.34
CA TRP A 378 -1.39 -13.40 -10.51
C TRP A 378 -2.39 -12.99 -11.59
N CYS A 379 -1.91 -12.92 -12.83
CA CYS A 379 -2.64 -12.37 -13.95
C CYS A 379 -2.64 -13.31 -15.16
N GLN A 380 -3.81 -13.43 -15.79
CA GLN A 380 -4.02 -14.21 -16.99
C GLN A 380 -3.93 -13.31 -18.22
N ASP A 381 -3.02 -13.61 -19.14
CA ASP A 381 -3.04 -13.04 -20.48
C ASP A 381 -4.26 -13.58 -21.24
N ARG A 382 -5.13 -12.69 -21.71
CA ARG A 382 -6.34 -13.06 -22.46
C ARG A 382 -6.07 -13.41 -23.92
N LYS A 383 -4.88 -13.12 -24.44
CA LYS A 383 -4.43 -13.59 -25.76
C LYS A 383 -4.02 -15.06 -25.73
N LYS A 384 -3.61 -15.58 -24.58
CA LYS A 384 -3.27 -17.00 -24.38
C LYS A 384 -4.53 -17.84 -24.09
N PRO A 385 -4.51 -19.16 -24.38
CA PRO A 385 -5.61 -20.06 -24.05
C PRO A 385 -5.97 -20.00 -22.56
N ARG A 386 -7.24 -20.19 -22.20
CA ARG A 386 -7.73 -20.07 -20.80
C ARG A 386 -7.10 -21.03 -19.79
N TYR A 387 -6.43 -22.07 -20.27
CA TYR A 387 -5.73 -23.08 -19.46
C TYR A 387 -4.23 -22.77 -19.33
N SER A 388 -3.73 -21.70 -19.93
CA SER A 388 -2.34 -21.29 -19.74
C SER A 388 -2.12 -20.88 -18.27
N THR A 389 -0.90 -21.06 -17.80
CA THR A 389 -0.50 -20.62 -16.46
C THR A 389 -0.61 -19.12 -16.34
N CYS A 390 -1.07 -18.65 -15.18
CA CYS A 390 -1.00 -17.24 -14.85
C CYS A 390 0.44 -16.75 -14.68
N GLU A 391 0.62 -15.46 -14.93
CA GLU A 391 1.89 -14.75 -14.86
C GLU A 391 1.90 -13.80 -13.65
N THR A 392 3.09 -13.50 -13.15
CA THR A 392 3.31 -12.58 -12.03
C THR A 392 4.68 -11.91 -12.17
N LYS A 393 4.91 -10.82 -11.43
CA LYS A 393 6.24 -10.20 -11.27
C LYS A 393 6.88 -10.67 -9.97
N ALA A 394 8.18 -10.49 -9.80
CA ALA A 394 8.93 -10.96 -8.63
C ALA A 394 8.24 -10.59 -7.32
N PHE A 395 8.11 -9.30 -7.01
CA PHE A 395 7.30 -8.80 -5.91
C PHE A 395 6.10 -8.07 -6.50
N LEU A 396 4.87 -8.56 -6.26
CA LEU A 396 3.64 -7.91 -6.74
C LEU A 396 2.45 -8.11 -5.79
N PRO A 397 2.47 -7.51 -4.59
CA PRO A 397 1.36 -7.61 -3.64
C PRO A 397 0.07 -6.98 -4.17
N VAL A 398 -1.07 -7.48 -3.70
CA VAL A 398 -2.38 -6.95 -4.07
C VAL A 398 -2.72 -5.74 -3.21
N MET A 399 -3.32 -4.71 -3.81
CA MET A 399 -3.68 -3.48 -3.11
C MET A 399 -4.65 -3.70 -1.94
N ASP A 400 -4.49 -2.93 -0.87
CA ASP A 400 -5.40 -2.96 0.28
C ASP A 400 -6.83 -2.59 -0.13
N GLY A 401 -7.82 -3.31 0.42
CA GLY A 401 -9.23 -3.19 0.07
C GLY A 401 -9.67 -4.09 -1.10
N THR A 402 -8.75 -4.75 -1.81
CA THR A 402 -9.11 -5.64 -2.91
C THR A 402 -9.89 -6.84 -2.40
N ALA A 403 -11.04 -7.14 -2.99
CA ALA A 403 -11.81 -8.33 -2.63
C ALA A 403 -10.99 -9.62 -2.82
N CYS A 404 -10.87 -10.41 -1.75
CA CYS A 404 -10.15 -11.69 -1.73
C CYS A 404 -11.07 -12.88 -1.43
N GLY A 405 -12.29 -12.61 -0.96
CA GLY A 405 -13.30 -13.61 -0.65
C GLY A 405 -14.67 -12.98 -0.44
N ILE A 406 -15.66 -13.80 -0.13
CA ILE A 406 -17.00 -13.31 0.21
C ILE A 406 -16.90 -12.56 1.54
N GLY A 407 -17.21 -11.27 1.55
CA GLY A 407 -17.07 -10.42 2.73
C GLY A 407 -15.65 -10.24 3.24
N LYS A 408 -14.64 -10.52 2.41
CA LYS A 408 -13.23 -10.40 2.76
C LYS A 408 -12.49 -9.52 1.77
N TRP A 409 -11.48 -8.84 2.28
CA TRP A 409 -10.60 -7.97 1.50
C TRP A 409 -9.15 -8.12 1.92
N CYS A 410 -8.24 -7.71 1.04
CA CYS A 410 -6.82 -7.67 1.34
C CYS A 410 -6.51 -6.50 2.27
N LEU A 411 -5.74 -6.75 3.32
CA LEU A 411 -5.12 -5.72 4.12
C LEU A 411 -3.72 -6.20 4.49
N ARG A 412 -2.68 -5.43 4.10
CA ARG A 412 -1.28 -5.75 4.39
C ARG A 412 -0.84 -7.12 3.88
N GLY A 413 -1.36 -7.51 2.71
CA GLY A 413 -1.06 -8.81 2.11
C GLY A 413 -1.82 -9.99 2.71
N ASP A 414 -2.67 -9.81 3.71
CA ASP A 414 -3.49 -10.89 4.27
C ASP A 414 -4.98 -10.73 3.90
N CYS A 415 -5.65 -11.86 3.64
CA CYS A 415 -7.08 -11.87 3.36
C CYS A 415 -7.94 -11.89 4.63
N ILE A 416 -8.37 -10.71 5.09
CA ILE A 416 -9.11 -10.53 6.35
C ILE A 416 -10.60 -10.23 6.12
N GLN A 417 -11.40 -10.31 7.19
CA GLN A 417 -12.81 -9.94 7.16
C GLN A 417 -12.96 -8.43 6.87
N ASN A 418 -13.84 -8.06 5.95
CA ASN A 418 -14.22 -6.66 5.75
C ASN A 418 -15.32 -6.31 6.76
N GLU A 419 -14.96 -5.51 7.76
CA GLU A 419 -15.87 -5.06 8.83
C GLU A 419 -17.07 -4.28 8.26
N ASN A 420 -16.84 -3.52 7.19
CA ASN A 420 -17.88 -2.74 6.55
C ASN A 420 -18.86 -3.59 5.75
N TYR A 421 -18.50 -4.82 5.40
CA TYR A 421 -19.34 -5.71 4.59
C TYR A 421 -20.70 -6.01 5.24
N MET A 422 -20.78 -5.98 6.57
CA MET A 422 -22.02 -6.25 7.32
C MET A 422 -22.86 -4.98 7.56
N THR A 423 -22.28 -3.80 7.36
CA THR A 423 -22.89 -2.49 7.67
C THR A 423 -23.50 -1.79 6.46
N GLU A 424 -23.19 -2.24 5.24
CA GLU A 424 -23.84 -1.74 4.04
C GLU A 424 -25.29 -2.26 4.02
N GLU A 425 -26.27 -1.36 4.06
CA GLU A 425 -27.67 -1.71 3.90
C GLU A 425 -27.84 -2.49 2.59
N CYS A 426 -28.27 -3.74 2.74
CA CYS A 426 -28.59 -4.67 1.66
C CYS A 426 -29.58 -4.04 0.66
N ALA A 427 -29.08 -3.53 -0.47
CA ALA A 427 -29.92 -3.03 -1.55
C ALA A 427 -29.95 -4.02 -2.74
N ASP A 428 -31.15 -4.43 -3.13
CA ASP A 428 -31.39 -5.09 -4.42
C ASP A 428 -31.20 -4.06 -5.54
N LEU A 429 -30.42 -4.40 -6.59
CA LEU A 429 -30.29 -3.51 -7.76
C LEU A 429 -31.64 -3.28 -8.45
N ARG A 430 -32.58 -4.23 -8.30
CA ARG A 430 -33.97 -4.14 -8.76
C ARG A 430 -34.95 -4.73 -7.74
N ALA A 431 -35.15 -4.02 -6.64
CA ALA A 431 -36.04 -4.43 -5.55
C ALA A 431 -37.47 -4.76 -6.00
N ASP A 432 -37.95 -4.13 -7.07
CA ASP A 432 -39.25 -4.39 -7.70
C ASP A 432 -39.32 -5.78 -8.36
N TYR A 433 -38.28 -6.14 -9.10
CA TYR A 433 -38.14 -7.44 -9.76
C TYR A 433 -37.98 -8.57 -8.74
N CYS A 434 -37.14 -8.35 -7.71
CA CYS A 434 -36.82 -9.35 -6.69
C CYS A 434 -38.01 -9.64 -5.75
N ARG A 435 -38.90 -8.65 -5.53
CA ARG A 435 -40.12 -8.82 -4.71
C ARG A 435 -41.20 -9.70 -5.35
N ARG A 436 -41.22 -9.84 -6.67
CA ARG A 436 -42.24 -10.62 -7.42
C ARG A 436 -42.20 -12.13 -7.13
N PHE A 437 -41.13 -12.64 -6.55
CA PHE A 437 -40.97 -14.07 -6.27
C PHE A 437 -41.45 -14.46 -4.86
N LYS A 438 -42.17 -15.59 -4.77
CA LYS A 438 -42.63 -16.19 -3.50
C LYS A 438 -41.44 -16.57 -2.59
N GLN A 439 -41.62 -16.50 -1.27
CA GLN A 439 -40.56 -16.64 -0.26
C GLN A 439 -39.75 -17.96 -0.36
N GLY A 440 -40.39 -19.07 -0.73
CA GLY A 440 -39.71 -20.36 -0.95
C GLY A 440 -38.80 -20.37 -2.18
N VAL A 441 -39.10 -19.55 -3.18
CA VAL A 441 -38.30 -19.42 -4.41
C VAL A 441 -37.12 -18.45 -4.17
N ARG A 442 -37.31 -17.39 -3.36
CA ARG A 442 -36.24 -16.47 -2.92
C ARG A 442 -35.03 -17.19 -2.31
N ARG A 443 -35.25 -18.28 -1.56
CA ARG A 443 -34.17 -19.09 -0.98
C ARG A 443 -33.31 -19.85 -2.00
N ARG A 444 -33.85 -20.18 -3.18
CA ARG A 444 -33.10 -20.84 -4.27
C ARG A 444 -32.45 -19.85 -5.24
N TYR A 445 -32.91 -18.59 -5.28
CA TYR A 445 -32.51 -17.60 -6.27
C TYR A 445 -31.06 -17.11 -6.15
N CYS A 446 -30.51 -17.01 -4.94
CA CYS A 446 -29.13 -16.57 -4.76
C CYS A 446 -28.09 -17.64 -5.17
N VAL A 447 -28.54 -18.84 -5.58
CA VAL A 447 -27.68 -19.92 -6.09
C VAL A 447 -27.41 -19.75 -7.60
N ALA A 448 -28.38 -19.22 -8.37
CA ALA A 448 -28.22 -19.00 -9.80
C ALA A 448 -27.37 -17.74 -10.09
N LYS A 449 -26.29 -17.89 -10.85
CA LYS A 449 -25.27 -16.84 -11.09
C LYS A 449 -25.86 -15.55 -11.70
N SER A 450 -26.84 -15.68 -12.60
CA SER A 450 -27.52 -14.55 -13.23
C SER A 450 -28.39 -13.75 -12.24
N ILE A 451 -29.10 -14.43 -11.33
CA ILE A 451 -30.03 -13.76 -10.40
C ILE A 451 -29.34 -13.26 -9.14
N LYS A 452 -28.28 -13.93 -8.68
CA LYS A 452 -27.42 -13.45 -7.60
C LYS A 452 -26.87 -12.05 -7.89
N SER A 453 -26.53 -11.75 -9.15
CA SER A 453 -26.00 -10.45 -9.56
C SER A 453 -27.03 -9.30 -9.53
N ILE A 454 -28.33 -9.62 -9.52
CA ILE A 454 -29.45 -8.66 -9.62
C ILE A 454 -30.17 -8.50 -8.26
N CYS A 455 -30.39 -9.61 -7.54
CA CYS A 455 -31.25 -9.68 -6.35
C CYS A 455 -30.54 -10.09 -5.06
N CYS A 456 -29.26 -10.43 -5.08
CA CYS A 456 -28.56 -10.90 -3.88
C CYS A 456 -27.09 -10.44 -3.80
N ARG A 457 -26.70 -9.43 -4.60
CA ARG A 457 -25.30 -9.03 -4.77
C ARG A 457 -24.71 -8.47 -3.47
N THR A 458 -25.54 -7.78 -2.69
CA THR A 458 -25.19 -7.16 -1.40
C THR A 458 -25.46 -8.08 -0.19
N CYS A 459 -26.20 -9.18 -0.35
CA CYS A 459 -26.67 -10.02 0.76
C CYS A 459 -26.14 -11.46 0.76
N GLN A 460 -24.89 -11.69 0.39
CA GLN A 460 -24.36 -13.05 0.36
C GLN A 460 -24.04 -13.57 1.78
N HIS A 461 -25.07 -14.05 2.49
CA HIS A 461 -24.96 -14.95 3.65
C HIS A 461 -25.35 -16.39 3.31
N TYR A 462 -25.06 -16.82 2.08
CA TYR A 462 -25.13 -18.23 1.72
C TYR A 462 -23.71 -18.75 1.50
N ASP A 463 -23.23 -19.43 2.52
CA ASP A 463 -22.09 -20.34 2.44
C ASP A 463 -22.61 -21.67 1.82
N PRO A 464 -22.14 -22.05 0.62
CA PRO A 464 -22.57 -23.26 -0.05
C PRO A 464 -22.21 -24.54 0.72
N ASP A 465 -21.17 -24.50 1.56
CA ASP A 465 -20.61 -25.67 2.22
C ASP A 465 -21.32 -25.96 3.55
N THR A 466 -21.91 -24.96 4.21
CA THR A 466 -22.53 -25.14 5.54
C THR A 466 -24.06 -25.24 5.54
N LYS A 467 -24.75 -25.00 4.41
CA LYS A 467 -26.24 -25.05 4.28
C LYS A 467 -27.02 -24.30 5.38
N LYS A 468 -26.39 -23.38 6.13
CA LYS A 468 -27.04 -22.60 7.19
C LYS A 468 -27.13 -21.13 6.77
N ILE A 469 -28.32 -20.56 6.99
CA ILE A 469 -28.52 -19.11 6.95
C ILE A 469 -27.88 -18.59 8.25
N ASN A 470 -26.80 -17.80 8.16
CA ASN A 470 -26.30 -17.08 9.33
C ASN A 470 -27.32 -16.02 9.75
N LYS A 471 -28.25 -16.41 10.62
CA LYS A 471 -28.92 -15.49 11.53
C LYS A 471 -27.91 -15.12 12.62
N LEU A 472 -27.05 -14.14 12.33
CA LEU A 472 -26.44 -13.34 13.39
C LEU A 472 -27.08 -11.97 13.32
N ARG A 473 -28.16 -11.80 14.09
CA ARG A 473 -28.62 -10.49 14.56
C ARG A 473 -29.33 -10.63 15.90
N ASP A 474 -28.99 -9.67 16.76
CA ASP A 474 -29.87 -9.01 17.72
C ASP A 474 -30.28 -9.74 19.00
N LYS A 475 -29.36 -9.80 19.98
CA LYS A 475 -29.77 -9.77 21.40
C LYS A 475 -28.96 -8.89 22.36
N GLU A 476 -27.86 -8.24 21.96
CA GLU A 476 -27.04 -7.49 22.93
C GLU A 476 -26.84 -5.98 22.67
N ILE A 477 -27.27 -5.43 21.54
CA ILE A 477 -27.01 -4.00 21.23
C ILE A 477 -28.21 -3.08 21.51
N THR A 478 -29.39 -3.60 21.88
CA THR A 478 -30.57 -2.77 22.16
C THR A 478 -31.06 -2.93 23.59
N ARG A 479 -30.26 -2.54 24.59
CA ARG A 479 -30.77 -2.20 25.93
C ARG A 479 -29.85 -1.17 26.60
N LYS A 480 -30.48 -0.04 26.98
CA LYS A 480 -29.97 1.08 27.80
C LYS A 480 -29.36 2.29 27.07
N LEU A 481 -30.17 2.92 26.22
CA LEU A 481 -30.22 4.38 26.10
C LEU A 481 -31.69 4.82 26.17
N ILE A 482 -32.30 4.65 27.34
CA ILE A 482 -33.52 5.38 27.74
C ILE A 482 -33.35 5.64 29.24
N ILE A 483 -32.67 6.74 29.58
CA ILE A 483 -32.94 7.42 30.85
C ILE A 483 -34.11 8.33 30.52
N LYS A 484 -35.29 7.97 31.03
CA LYS A 484 -36.40 8.90 31.18
C LYS A 484 -36.32 9.41 32.61
N GLU A 485 -36.18 10.72 32.73
CA GLU A 485 -36.55 11.48 33.92
C GLU A 485 -37.99 11.14 34.31
N ASP A 486 -38.19 10.78 35.58
CA ASP A 486 -39.25 11.30 36.47
C ASP A 486 -39.19 10.55 37.81
N LEU A 487 -39.13 11.35 38.89
CA LEU A 487 -39.04 11.08 40.35
C LEU A 487 -37.63 10.93 40.96
#